data_AF-A0A7C9PWP2-F1
#
_entry.id   AF-A0A7C9PWP2-F1
#
_cell.length_a   1.000
_cell.length_b   1.000
_cell.length_c   1.000
_cell.angle_alpha   90.00
_cell.angle_beta   90.00
_cell.angle_gamma   90.00
#
_symmetry.space_group_name_H-M   'P 1'
#
loop_
_entity.id
_entity.type
_entity.pdbx_description
1 polymer ?
#
loop_
_entity_poly.entity_id
_entity_poly.type
_entity_poly.pdbx_seq_one_letter_code
_entity_poly.pdbx_strand_id
1 'polypeptide(L)'
;MKGVPDTALGKMYKEHIELILKKDIDGLLGQYAEDAVLISSFMKKPLYFKGHEELKEHFQGILGIEGLETDIAFWAETENPTTLMIVEAITMQTPQGEAKMRFADSWVIEDGKIKIHFAGMTQYPDGSVA
;
A
#
# COMPACT_ATOMS: atom_id res chain seq x y z
N MET A 1 6.10 4.79 -12.35
CA MET A 1 6.62 4.17 -11.12
C MET A 1 8.06 3.78 -11.33
N LYS A 2 8.98 4.51 -10.72
CA LYS A 2 10.43 4.31 -10.84
C LYS A 2 10.92 3.47 -9.66
N GLY A 3 11.91 2.61 -9.87
CA GLY A 3 12.58 1.87 -8.78
C GLY A 3 11.94 0.53 -8.39
N VAL A 4 10.92 0.05 -9.10
CA VAL A 4 10.36 -1.30 -8.87
C VAL A 4 11.11 -2.35 -9.70
N PRO A 5 11.72 -3.38 -9.09
CA PRO A 5 12.40 -4.46 -9.78
C PRO A 5 11.49 -5.27 -10.72
N ASP A 6 12.08 -5.98 -11.68
CA ASP A 6 11.37 -6.95 -12.52
C ASP A 6 11.36 -8.35 -11.87
N THR A 7 10.66 -8.44 -10.74
CA THR A 7 10.48 -9.67 -9.95
C THR A 7 9.00 -10.03 -9.88
N ALA A 8 8.66 -11.21 -9.34
CA ALA A 8 7.26 -11.59 -9.15
C ALA A 8 6.52 -10.57 -8.24
N LEU A 9 7.15 -10.17 -7.14
CA LEU A 9 6.60 -9.16 -6.23
C LEU A 9 6.61 -7.76 -6.85
N GLY A 10 7.62 -7.42 -7.65
CA GLY A 10 7.63 -6.19 -8.43
C GLY A 10 6.44 -6.08 -9.40
N LYS A 11 6.05 -7.19 -10.03
CA LYS A 11 4.86 -7.25 -10.91
C LYS A 11 3.57 -7.14 -10.11
N MET A 12 3.46 -7.88 -9.00
CA MET A 12 2.31 -7.83 -8.10
C MET A 12 2.09 -6.41 -7.54
N TYR A 13 3.15 -5.73 -7.14
CA TYR A 13 3.08 -4.35 -6.65
C TYR A 13 2.70 -3.35 -7.74
N LYS A 14 3.22 -3.49 -8.97
CA LYS A 14 2.78 -2.65 -10.10
C LYS A 14 1.28 -2.78 -10.34
N GLU A 15 0.79 -4.02 -10.38
CA GLU A 15 -0.64 -4.30 -10.50
C GLU A 15 -1.44 -3.72 -9.33
N HIS A 16 -0.92 -3.80 -8.10
CA HIS A 16 -1.53 -3.21 -6.91
C HIS A 16 -1.80 -1.71 -7.09
N ILE A 17 -0.78 -0.95 -7.49
CA ILE A 17 -0.93 0.49 -7.72
C ILE A 17 -1.85 0.76 -8.92
N GLU A 18 -1.79 -0.05 -9.98
CA GLU A 18 -2.72 0.11 -11.11
C GLU A 18 -4.19 -0.08 -10.70
N LEU A 19 -4.47 -1.04 -9.80
CA LEU A 19 -5.81 -1.26 -9.25
C LEU A 19 -6.25 -0.07 -8.39
N ILE A 20 -5.35 0.50 -7.59
CA ILE A 20 -5.59 1.74 -6.83
C ILE A 20 -5.95 2.89 -7.78
N LEU A 21 -5.16 3.10 -8.84
CA LEU A 21 -5.39 4.17 -9.83
C LEU A 21 -6.70 3.97 -10.62
N LYS A 22 -7.06 2.72 -10.91
CA LYS A 22 -8.34 2.36 -11.56
C LYS A 22 -9.53 2.42 -10.59
N LYS A 23 -9.29 2.61 -9.29
CA LYS A 23 -10.30 2.53 -8.23
C LYS A 23 -11.03 1.17 -8.20
N ASP A 24 -10.31 0.12 -8.58
CA ASP A 24 -10.83 -1.26 -8.66
C ASP A 24 -10.60 -1.98 -7.33
N ILE A 25 -11.55 -1.79 -6.40
CA ILE A 25 -11.47 -2.37 -5.06
C ILE A 25 -11.61 -3.89 -5.09
N ASP A 26 -12.48 -4.44 -5.95
CA ASP A 26 -12.67 -5.89 -6.01
C ASP A 26 -11.44 -6.57 -6.61
N GLY A 27 -10.80 -5.96 -7.62
CA GLY A 27 -9.50 -6.41 -8.12
C GLY A 27 -8.40 -6.31 -7.06
N LEU A 28 -8.37 -5.23 -6.27
CA LEU A 28 -7.43 -5.04 -5.17
C LEU A 28 -7.58 -6.13 -4.10
N LEU A 29 -8.81 -6.39 -3.65
CA LEU A 29 -9.13 -7.47 -2.71
C LEU A 29 -8.74 -8.84 -3.27
N GLY A 30 -8.81 -9.01 -4.58
CA GLY A 30 -8.32 -10.19 -5.29
C GLY A 30 -6.83 -10.49 -5.03
N GLN A 31 -6.01 -9.53 -4.60
CA GLN A 31 -4.60 -9.77 -4.24
C GLN A 31 -4.41 -10.24 -2.78
N TYR A 32 -5.44 -10.18 -1.94
CA TYR A 32 -5.37 -10.52 -0.51
C TYR A 32 -5.94 -11.92 -0.22
N ALA A 33 -5.40 -12.59 0.80
CA ALA A 33 -6.00 -13.80 1.34
C ALA A 33 -7.37 -13.47 1.97
N GLU A 34 -8.30 -14.43 2.01
CA GLU A 34 -9.67 -14.21 2.53
C GLU A 34 -9.66 -13.74 3.99
N ASP A 35 -8.69 -14.22 4.77
CA ASP A 35 -8.44 -13.91 6.17
C ASP A 35 -7.16 -13.06 6.35
N ALA A 36 -6.84 -12.22 5.37
CA ALA A 36 -5.73 -11.28 5.46
C ALA A 36 -5.92 -10.26 6.59
N VAL A 37 -4.81 -9.74 7.10
CA VAL A 37 -4.82 -8.64 8.08
C VAL A 37 -4.08 -7.44 7.51
N LEU A 38 -4.75 -6.29 7.49
CA LEU A 38 -4.13 -5.00 7.20
C LEU A 38 -3.99 -4.19 8.49
N ILE A 39 -2.79 -3.67 8.74
CA ILE A 39 -2.45 -2.83 9.87
C ILE A 39 -2.11 -1.46 9.31
N SER A 40 -2.98 -0.49 9.58
CA SER A 40 -2.92 0.85 9.02
C SER A 40 -2.38 1.85 10.06
N SER A 41 -1.33 2.60 9.71
CA SER A 41 -0.84 3.74 10.51
C SER A 41 -1.16 5.10 9.90
N PHE A 42 -2.14 5.17 9.00
CA PHE A 42 -2.62 6.46 8.46
C PHE A 42 -3.05 7.41 9.59
N MET A 43 -3.67 6.87 10.64
CA MET A 43 -3.93 7.62 11.87
C MET A 43 -2.76 7.42 12.83
N LYS A 44 -2.55 8.36 13.77
CA LYS A 44 -1.57 8.24 14.87
C LYS A 44 -1.84 7.07 15.84
N LYS A 45 -2.86 6.27 15.56
CA LYS A 45 -3.19 5.03 16.27
C LYS A 45 -3.34 3.91 15.23
N PRO A 46 -2.76 2.73 15.47
CA PRO A 46 -2.89 1.62 14.54
C PRO A 46 -4.34 1.17 14.45
N LEU A 47 -4.85 1.04 13.23
CA LEU A 47 -6.12 0.38 12.94
C LEU A 47 -5.84 -0.98 12.32
N TYR A 48 -6.67 -1.96 12.67
CA TYR A 48 -6.56 -3.33 12.22
C TYR A 48 -7.81 -3.67 11.43
N PHE A 49 -7.63 -4.18 10.22
CA PHE A 49 -8.70 -4.64 9.34
C PHE A 49 -8.43 -6.11 9.03
N LYS A 50 -9.44 -6.96 9.21
CA LYS A 50 -9.35 -8.42 9.13
C LYS A 50 -10.35 -8.96 8.12
N GLY A 51 -9.82 -9.66 7.13
CA GLY A 51 -10.57 -10.27 6.05
C GLY A 51 -11.13 -9.26 5.05
N HIS A 52 -11.65 -9.78 3.95
CA HIS A 52 -12.05 -8.96 2.80
C HIS A 52 -13.12 -7.92 3.12
N GLU A 53 -14.05 -8.19 4.05
CA GLU A 53 -15.10 -7.24 4.42
C GLU A 53 -14.53 -5.96 5.04
N GLU A 54 -13.66 -6.07 6.06
CA GLU A 54 -13.05 -4.91 6.71
C GLU A 54 -12.03 -4.21 5.80
N LEU A 55 -11.29 -4.98 4.99
CA LEU A 55 -10.38 -4.44 3.98
C LEU A 55 -11.15 -3.62 2.94
N LYS A 56 -12.32 -4.09 2.50
CA LYS A 56 -13.17 -3.37 1.54
C LYS A 56 -13.62 -2.02 2.07
N GLU A 57 -13.95 -1.93 3.36
CA GLU A 57 -14.28 -0.67 4.03
C GLU A 57 -13.07 0.26 4.04
N HIS A 58 -11.90 -0.23 4.44
CA HIS A 58 -10.67 0.55 4.45
C HIS A 58 -10.33 1.11 3.06
N PHE A 59 -10.43 0.28 2.02
CA PHE A 59 -10.12 0.66 0.64
C PHE A 59 -11.13 1.62 0.01
N GLN A 60 -12.29 1.88 0.62
CA GLN A 60 -13.14 2.99 0.17
C GLN A 60 -12.39 4.34 0.23
N GLY A 61 -11.42 4.48 1.13
CA GLY A 61 -10.57 5.67 1.22
C GLY A 61 -9.77 5.96 -0.06
N ILE A 62 -9.46 4.93 -0.86
CA ILE A 62 -8.73 5.06 -2.13
C ILE A 62 -9.54 5.87 -3.16
N LEU A 63 -10.88 5.86 -3.08
CA LEU A 63 -11.74 6.59 -4.03
C LEU A 63 -11.47 8.10 -4.04
N GLY A 64 -10.97 8.65 -2.93
CA GLY A 64 -10.62 10.07 -2.80
C GLY A 64 -9.21 10.43 -3.27
N ILE A 65 -8.39 9.46 -3.66
CA ILE A 65 -7.03 9.73 -4.13
C ILE A 65 -7.09 10.30 -5.55
N GLU A 66 -6.47 11.46 -5.75
CA GLU A 66 -6.31 12.12 -7.05
C GLU A 66 -4.84 12.40 -7.35
N GLY A 67 -4.42 12.12 -8.58
CA GLY A 67 -3.05 12.42 -9.05
C GLY A 67 -1.95 11.72 -8.26
N LEU A 68 -2.15 10.45 -7.88
CA LEU A 68 -1.16 9.67 -7.16
C LEU A 68 0.10 9.45 -8.02
N GLU A 69 1.22 9.99 -7.57
CA GLU A 69 2.55 9.68 -8.07
C GLU A 69 3.36 8.99 -6.98
N THR A 70 4.06 7.92 -7.35
CA THR A 70 4.89 7.13 -6.43
C THR A 70 6.28 6.91 -7.01
N ASP A 71 7.28 7.22 -6.19
CA ASP A 71 8.70 6.93 -6.40
C ASP A 71 9.23 6.03 -5.29
N ILE A 72 9.76 4.86 -5.65
CA ILE A 72 10.29 3.89 -4.69
C ILE A 72 11.63 4.39 -4.14
N ALA A 73 11.65 4.68 -2.85
CA ALA A 73 12.83 5.11 -2.09
C ALA A 73 13.60 3.93 -1.49
N PHE A 74 12.90 2.83 -1.18
CA PHE A 74 13.49 1.59 -0.66
C PHE A 74 12.70 0.39 -1.16
N TRP A 75 13.40 -0.70 -1.48
CA TRP A 75 12.82 -1.99 -1.85
C TRP A 75 13.66 -3.11 -1.27
N ALA A 76 13.01 -4.05 -0.61
CA ALA A 76 13.60 -5.33 -0.22
C ALA A 76 12.55 -6.42 -0.31
N GLU A 77 12.96 -7.61 -0.73
CA GLU A 77 12.11 -8.80 -0.80
C GLU A 77 12.87 -10.05 -0.32
N THR A 78 12.14 -11.04 0.17
CA THR A 78 12.66 -12.36 0.51
C THR A 78 11.84 -13.44 -0.17
N GLU A 79 12.44 -14.61 -0.43
CA GLU A 79 11.73 -15.74 -1.04
C GLU A 79 11.13 -16.69 0.01
N ASN A 80 11.84 -16.94 1.13
CA ASN A 80 11.43 -17.89 2.16
C ASN A 80 11.64 -17.32 3.59
N PRO A 81 10.59 -16.83 4.27
CA PRO A 81 9.23 -16.63 3.76
C PRO A 81 9.18 -15.61 2.62
N THR A 82 8.12 -15.61 1.80
CA THR A 82 7.95 -14.59 0.77
C THR A 82 7.48 -13.30 1.40
N THR A 83 8.32 -12.25 1.38
CA THR A 83 7.98 -10.96 1.99
C THR A 83 8.43 -9.80 1.11
N LEU A 84 7.75 -8.65 1.27
CA LEU A 84 8.07 -7.38 0.64
C LEU A 84 8.18 -6.31 1.72
N MET A 85 9.16 -5.42 1.59
CA MET A 85 9.24 -4.16 2.34
C MET A 85 9.59 -3.03 1.38
N ILE A 86 8.76 -1.99 1.37
CA ILE A 86 9.01 -0.80 0.56
C ILE A 86 8.88 0.47 1.39
N VAL A 87 9.60 1.50 0.95
CA VAL A 87 9.31 2.88 1.31
C VAL A 87 9.17 3.65 0.00
N GLU A 88 8.11 4.41 -0.13
CA GLU A 88 7.82 5.23 -1.28
C GLU A 88 7.67 6.70 -0.88
N ALA A 89 8.12 7.58 -1.78
CA ALA A 89 7.77 8.98 -1.74
C ALA A 89 6.51 9.17 -2.59
N ILE A 90 5.43 9.61 -1.96
CA ILE A 90 4.15 9.83 -2.61
C ILE A 90 3.92 11.32 -2.80
N THR A 91 3.44 11.68 -3.98
CA THR A 91 2.81 12.97 -4.25
C THR A 91 1.34 12.75 -4.58
N MET A 92 0.44 13.52 -3.97
CA MET A 92 -1.00 13.48 -4.24
C MET A 92 -1.58 14.89 -4.36
N GLN A 93 -2.67 15.02 -5.11
CA GLN A 93 -3.43 16.25 -5.18
C GLN A 93 -4.46 16.29 -4.06
N THR A 94 -4.54 17.42 -3.37
CA THR A 94 -5.56 17.70 -2.35
C THR A 94 -6.30 18.99 -2.71
N PRO A 95 -7.48 19.26 -2.13
CA PRO A 95 -8.17 20.54 -2.33
C PRO A 95 -7.32 21.76 -1.93
N GLN A 96 -6.30 21.57 -1.08
CA GLN A 96 -5.38 22.62 -0.61
C GLN A 96 -4.10 22.72 -1.45
N GLY A 97 -3.93 21.87 -2.46
CA GLY A 97 -2.75 21.80 -3.33
C GLY A 97 -2.03 20.45 -3.24
N GLU A 98 -0.79 20.43 -3.73
CA GLU A 98 0.06 19.23 -3.75
C GLU A 98 0.53 18.85 -2.33
N ALA A 99 0.32 17.59 -1.95
CA ALA A 99 0.83 17.02 -0.70
C ALA A 99 1.91 15.97 -0.98
N LYS A 100 3.05 16.07 -0.28
CA LYS A 100 4.16 15.13 -0.37
C LYS A 100 4.32 14.40 0.95
N MET A 101 4.50 13.09 0.92
CA MET A 101 4.66 12.28 2.11
C MET A 101 5.49 11.04 1.81
N ARG A 102 5.86 10.30 2.86
CA ARG A 102 6.46 8.97 2.70
C ARG A 102 5.53 7.92 3.26
N PHE A 103 5.41 6.85 2.50
CA PHE A 103 4.57 5.71 2.83
C PHE A 103 5.42 4.45 2.87
N ALA A 104 5.08 3.53 3.74
CA ALA A 104 5.68 2.22 3.79
C ALA A 104 4.57 1.18 3.63
N ASP A 105 4.81 0.25 2.72
CA ASP A 105 4.07 -0.99 2.63
C ASP A 105 5.00 -2.15 2.95
N SER A 106 4.53 -3.10 3.74
CA SER A 106 5.24 -4.36 3.96
C SER A 106 4.27 -5.50 3.92
N TRP A 107 4.56 -6.50 3.08
CA TRP A 107 3.68 -7.62 2.82
C TRP A 107 4.33 -8.92 3.27
N VAL A 108 3.53 -9.76 3.93
CA VAL A 108 3.78 -11.19 4.05
C VAL A 108 2.89 -11.88 3.04
N ILE A 109 3.48 -12.70 2.18
CA ILE A 109 2.76 -13.43 1.13
C ILE A 109 2.61 -14.90 1.55
N GLU A 110 1.39 -15.41 1.41
CA GLU A 110 1.03 -16.81 1.61
C GLU A 110 0.18 -17.26 0.42
N ASP A 111 0.54 -18.38 -0.21
CA ASP A 111 -0.14 -18.92 -1.40
C ASP A 111 -0.34 -17.89 -2.54
N GLY A 112 0.64 -17.00 -2.72
CA GLY A 112 0.61 -15.94 -3.74
C GLY A 112 -0.34 -14.79 -3.44
N LYS A 113 -0.87 -14.70 -2.22
CA LYS A 113 -1.76 -13.64 -1.75
C LYS A 113 -1.16 -12.88 -0.58
N ILE A 114 -1.51 -11.61 -0.44
CA ILE A 114 -1.12 -10.80 0.72
C ILE A 114 -1.86 -11.32 1.95
N LYS A 115 -1.11 -11.87 2.90
CA LYS A 115 -1.62 -12.42 4.15
C LYS A 115 -1.57 -11.39 5.29
N ILE A 116 -0.49 -10.63 5.36
CA ILE A 116 -0.33 -9.53 6.30
C ILE A 116 0.16 -8.32 5.53
N HIS A 117 -0.48 -7.19 5.73
CA HIS A 117 -0.10 -5.91 5.15
C HIS A 117 0.10 -4.87 6.25
N PHE A 118 1.31 -4.37 6.42
CA PHE A 118 1.59 -3.16 7.19
C PHE A 118 1.60 -1.98 6.22
N ALA A 119 0.63 -1.08 6.33
CA ALA A 119 0.46 0.06 5.43
C ALA A 119 0.47 1.34 6.26
N GLY A 120 1.31 2.32 5.92
CA GLY A 120 1.38 3.48 6.78
C GLY A 120 2.24 4.64 6.32
N MET A 121 1.84 5.84 6.75
CA MET A 121 2.71 7.01 6.64
C MET A 121 3.92 6.81 7.55
N THR A 122 5.12 6.99 7.00
CA THR A 122 6.37 7.10 7.76
C THR A 122 6.80 8.56 7.92
N GLN A 123 6.34 9.44 7.04
CA GLN A 123 6.50 10.88 7.16
C GLN A 123 5.24 11.59 6.65
N TYR A 124 4.67 12.47 7.46
CA TYR A 124 3.51 13.29 7.13
C TYR A 124 3.88 14.50 6.25
N PRO A 125 2.92 15.18 5.62
CA PRO A 125 3.18 16.37 4.80
C PRO A 125 3.84 17.55 5.52
N ASP A 126 3.69 17.64 6.85
CA ASP A 126 4.37 18.64 7.69
C ASP A 126 5.82 18.25 8.03
N GLY A 127 6.30 17.11 7.52
CA GLY A 127 7.65 16.58 7.73
C GLY A 127 7.81 15.77 9.03
N SER A 128 6.79 15.72 9.89
CA SER A 128 6.82 14.89 11.11
C SER A 128 6.81 13.40 10.77
N VAL A 129 7.37 12.59 11.67
CA VAL A 129 7.46 11.13 11.55
C VAL A 129 6.37 10.48 12.39
N ALA A 130 5.84 9.35 11.92
CA ALA A 130 4.82 8.56 12.61
C ALA A 130 5.36 7.80 13.84
#